data_AF-G5JLP5-F1
#
_entry.id   AF-G5JLP5-F1
#
_cell.length_a   1.000
_cell.length_b   1.000
_cell.length_c   1.000
_cell.angle_alpha   90.00
_cell.angle_beta   90.00
_cell.angle_gamma   90.00
#
_symmetry.space_group_name_H-M   'P 1'
#
loop_
_entity.id
_entity.type
_entity.pdbx_description
1 polymer ?
#
loop_
_entity_poly.entity_id
_entity_poly.type
_entity_poly.pdbx_seq_one_letter_code
_entity_poly.pdbx_strand_id
1 'polypeptide(L)'
;MSTSTTLFCFDEYIDNILGAINIRHHLNEQLQQIGGHIGYGVSPGYRALGIAKFMVTVALEILTEMNITQVLITYDDNNIASQKVINHFKAKEIMSYLKQEGKKVRRYIIDLS
;
A
#
# COMPACT_ATOMS: atom_id res chain seq x y z
N MET A 1 -15.68 -15.03 2.20
CA MET A 1 -15.76 -13.77 1.43
C MET A 1 -15.18 -12.66 2.30
N SER A 2 -14.41 -11.72 1.75
CA SER A 2 -13.86 -10.56 2.48
C SER A 2 -14.24 -9.29 1.76
N THR A 3 -14.39 -8.19 2.49
CA THR A 3 -14.61 -6.86 1.93
C THR A 3 -13.28 -6.08 1.82
N SER A 4 -13.29 -5.05 0.98
CA SER A 4 -12.22 -4.07 0.85
C SER A 4 -12.82 -2.71 0.53
N THR A 5 -12.17 -1.65 0.98
CA THR A 5 -12.52 -0.27 0.61
C THR A 5 -11.60 0.19 -0.52
N THR A 6 -12.16 0.79 -1.56
CA THR A 6 -11.38 1.40 -2.64
C THR A 6 -11.66 2.89 -2.67
N LEU A 7 -10.60 3.70 -2.60
CA LEU A 7 -10.67 5.14 -2.73
C LEU A 7 -10.02 5.57 -4.04
N PHE A 8 -10.59 6.60 -4.65
CA PHE A 8 -10.03 7.30 -5.79
C PHE A 8 -9.57 8.68 -5.34
N CYS A 9 -8.34 9.04 -5.71
CA CYS A 9 -7.79 10.38 -5.45
C CYS A 9 -8.08 11.24 -6.68
N PHE A 10 -8.81 12.33 -6.47
CA PHE A 10 -9.17 13.29 -7.51
C PHE A 10 -8.37 14.58 -7.36
N ASP A 11 -8.13 15.24 -8.48
CA ASP A 11 -7.82 16.67 -8.48
C ASP A 11 -9.12 17.46 -8.53
N GLU A 12 -9.35 18.30 -7.52
CA GLU A 12 -10.60 19.07 -7.36
C GLU A 12 -10.80 20.15 -8.44
N TYR A 13 -9.75 20.54 -9.17
CA TYR A 13 -9.80 21.63 -10.15
C TYR A 13 -9.98 21.15 -11.59
N ILE A 14 -9.45 19.96 -11.92
CA ILE A 14 -9.47 19.42 -13.29
C ILE A 14 -10.28 18.13 -13.42
N ASP A 15 -10.97 17.70 -12.36
CA ASP A 15 -11.86 16.52 -12.31
C ASP A 15 -11.20 15.23 -12.84
N ASN A 16 -9.90 15.07 -12.57
CA ASN A 16 -9.13 13.92 -13.02
C ASN A 16 -8.82 12.97 -11.87
N ILE A 17 -8.91 11.66 -12.14
CA ILE A 17 -8.42 10.62 -11.23
C ILE A 17 -6.88 10.60 -11.30
N LEU A 18 -6.27 10.98 -10.18
CA LEU A 18 -4.82 10.98 -10.01
C LEU A 18 -4.28 9.60 -9.65
N GLY A 19 -5.08 8.80 -8.96
CA GLY A 19 -4.72 7.46 -8.52
C GLY A 19 -5.84 6.77 -7.78
N ALA A 20 -5.59 5.52 -7.40
CA ALA A 20 -6.49 4.74 -6.58
C ALA A 20 -5.71 3.93 -5.54
N ILE A 21 -6.38 3.65 -4.43
CA ILE A 21 -5.87 2.81 -3.35
C ILE A 21 -6.95 1.81 -2.93
N ASN A 22 -6.55 0.55 -2.80
CA ASN A 22 -7.36 -0.55 -2.30
C ASN A 22 -6.88 -0.91 -0.90
N ILE A 23 -7.80 -0.84 0.05
CA ILE A 23 -7.62 -1.09 1.48
C ILE A 23 -8.31 -2.41 1.78
N ARG A 24 -7.52 -3.44 2.05
CA ARG A 24 -7.99 -4.81 2.34
C ARG A 24 -8.16 -4.94 3.84
N HIS A 25 -9.39 -5.23 4.27
CA HIS A 25 -9.74 -5.33 5.68
C HIS A 25 -9.24 -6.64 6.31
N HIS A 26 -9.04 -7.67 5.49
CA HIS A 26 -8.47 -8.95 5.90
C HIS A 26 -7.52 -9.49 4.83
N LEU A 27 -6.52 -10.27 5.26
CA LEU A 27 -5.56 -10.92 4.38
C LEU A 27 -5.74 -12.43 4.42
N ASN A 28 -5.94 -13.03 3.24
CA ASN A 28 -5.77 -14.47 3.06
C ASN A 28 -4.27 -14.85 2.98
N GLU A 29 -3.98 -16.14 2.91
CA GLU A 29 -2.60 -16.66 2.88
C GLU A 29 -1.75 -16.02 1.77
N GLN A 30 -2.31 -15.86 0.58
CA GLN A 30 -1.59 -15.23 -0.55
C GLN A 30 -1.33 -13.74 -0.31
N LEU A 31 -2.31 -13.01 0.22
CA LEU A 31 -2.17 -11.57 0.52
C LEU A 31 -1.14 -11.34 1.64
N GLN A 32 -1.04 -12.24 2.61
CA GLN A 32 0.02 -12.18 3.63
C GLN A 32 1.42 -12.34 3.04
N GLN A 33 1.56 -12.96 1.86
CA GLN A 33 2.84 -13.16 1.20
C GLN A 33 3.21 -12.02 0.24
N ILE A 34 2.29 -11.58 -0.62
CA ILE A 34 2.63 -10.71 -1.76
C ILE A 34 1.70 -9.50 -2.00
N GLY A 35 0.69 -9.27 -1.15
CA GLY A 35 -0.30 -8.20 -1.37
C GLY A 35 -0.42 -7.17 -0.26
N GLY A 36 -0.40 -7.62 1.00
CA GLY A 36 -0.63 -6.77 2.17
C GLY A 36 -2.03 -6.15 2.23
N HIS A 37 -2.23 -5.27 3.21
CA HIS A 37 -3.48 -4.54 3.43
C HIS A 37 -3.67 -3.41 2.42
N ILE A 38 -2.58 -2.90 1.83
CA ILE A 38 -2.65 -1.73 0.96
C ILE A 38 -2.06 -2.07 -0.40
N GLY A 39 -2.84 -1.87 -1.46
CA GLY A 39 -2.36 -1.79 -2.83
C GLY A 39 -2.75 -0.45 -3.45
N TYR A 40 -1.84 0.23 -4.14
CA TYR A 40 -2.12 1.53 -4.75
C TYR A 40 -1.47 1.69 -6.11
N GLY A 41 -2.00 2.63 -6.89
CA GLY A 41 -1.44 3.06 -8.16
C GLY A 41 -1.68 4.55 -8.38
N VAL A 42 -0.66 5.24 -8.88
CA VAL A 42 -0.74 6.64 -9.32
C VAL A 42 -0.61 6.67 -10.84
N SER A 43 -1.51 7.41 -11.48
CA SER A 43 -1.52 7.61 -12.92
C SER A 43 -0.17 8.17 -13.39
N PRO A 44 0.40 7.70 -14.52
CA PRO A 44 1.78 7.99 -14.92
C PRO A 44 2.16 9.48 -14.90
N GLY A 45 1.28 10.36 -15.35
CA GLY A 45 1.52 11.81 -15.41
C GLY A 45 1.56 12.52 -14.05
N TYR A 46 1.13 11.86 -12.98
CA TYR A 46 1.00 12.45 -11.64
C TYR A 46 1.91 11.77 -10.60
N ARG A 47 2.83 10.91 -11.05
CA ARG A 47 3.81 10.24 -10.18
C ARG A 47 4.83 11.24 -9.63
N ALA A 48 5.48 10.87 -8.53
CA ALA A 48 6.47 11.69 -7.83
C ALA A 48 5.96 13.04 -7.25
N LEU A 49 4.65 13.31 -7.29
CA LEU A 49 4.00 14.49 -6.70
C LEU A 49 3.50 14.26 -5.26
N GLY A 50 3.93 13.18 -4.59
CA GLY A 50 3.49 12.86 -3.22
C GLY A 50 2.11 12.19 -3.09
N ILE A 51 1.41 11.97 -4.21
CA ILE A 51 0.03 11.43 -4.24
C ILE A 51 -0.07 10.04 -3.60
N ALA A 52 0.88 9.14 -3.90
CA ALA A 52 0.91 7.81 -3.28
C ALA A 52 1.05 7.89 -1.75
N LYS A 53 1.90 8.79 -1.26
CA LYS A 53 2.08 9.02 0.18
C LYS A 53 0.79 9.56 0.80
N PHE A 54 0.13 10.51 0.16
CA PHE A 54 -1.17 11.03 0.61
C PHE A 54 -2.20 9.91 0.74
N MET A 55 -2.40 9.13 -0.33
CA MET A 55 -3.36 8.00 -0.32
C MET A 55 -3.03 6.97 0.77
N VAL A 56 -1.74 6.60 0.93
CA VAL A 56 -1.33 5.65 1.98
C VAL A 56 -1.61 6.20 3.38
N THR A 57 -1.44 7.51 3.62
CA THR A 57 -1.76 8.14 4.91
C THR A 57 -3.24 7.97 5.25
N VAL A 58 -4.14 8.32 4.31
CA VAL A 58 -5.59 8.14 4.47
C VAL A 58 -5.96 6.66 4.68
N ALA A 59 -5.30 5.74 3.98
CA ALA A 59 -5.55 4.32 4.15
C ALA A 59 -5.15 3.80 5.54
N LEU A 60 -4.06 4.32 6.14
CA LEU A 60 -3.65 3.95 7.50
C LEU A 60 -4.63 4.49 8.55
N GLU A 61 -5.18 5.68 8.36
CA GLU A 61 -6.23 6.24 9.23
C GLU A 61 -7.47 5.34 9.22
N ILE A 62 -7.96 4.94 8.04
CA ILE A 62 -9.09 4.01 7.91
C ILE A 62 -8.79 2.66 8.57
N LEU A 63 -7.59 2.09 8.35
CA LEU A 63 -7.21 0.82 9.01
C LEU A 63 -7.16 0.96 10.54
N THR A 64 -6.75 2.12 11.05
CA THR A 64 -6.78 2.42 12.49
C THR A 64 -8.21 2.43 13.03
N GLU A 65 -9.13 3.12 12.35
CA GLU A 65 -10.56 3.17 12.72
C GLU A 65 -11.22 1.78 12.70
N MET A 66 -10.70 0.87 11.87
CA MET A 66 -11.11 -0.53 11.81
C MET A 66 -10.48 -1.43 12.88
N ASN A 67 -9.72 -0.87 13.83
CA ASN A 67 -8.97 -1.58 14.88
C ASN A 67 -7.88 -2.52 14.33
N ILE A 68 -7.33 -2.24 13.14
CA ILE A 68 -6.17 -2.95 12.61
C ILE A 68 -4.91 -2.25 13.12
N THR A 69 -4.18 -2.92 14.00
CA THR A 69 -2.99 -2.37 14.67
C THR A 69 -1.69 -2.65 13.91
N GLN A 70 -1.68 -3.62 12.99
CA GLN A 70 -0.50 -3.98 12.20
C GLN A 70 -0.82 -4.07 10.72
N VAL A 71 -0.23 -3.16 9.94
CA VAL A 71 -0.46 -3.05 8.50
C VAL A 71 0.71 -3.63 7.74
N LEU A 72 0.52 -4.82 7.18
CA LEU A 72 1.40 -5.37 6.14
C LEU A 72 1.29 -4.57 4.85
N ILE A 73 2.43 -4.08 4.35
CA ILE A 73 2.61 -3.52 3.01
C ILE A 73 3.75 -4.24 2.29
N THR A 74 3.59 -4.47 0.99
CA THR A 74 4.55 -5.25 0.19
C THR A 74 4.89 -4.55 -1.11
N TYR A 75 6.10 -4.76 -1.62
CA TYR A 75 6.49 -4.32 -2.96
C TYR A 75 7.54 -5.25 -3.57
N ASP A 76 7.57 -5.34 -4.89
CA ASP A 76 8.65 -6.03 -5.61
C ASP A 76 9.98 -5.28 -5.40
N ASP A 77 11.09 -6.00 -5.17
CA ASP A 77 12.39 -5.42 -4.81
C ASP A 77 12.93 -4.37 -5.82
N ASN A 78 12.52 -4.46 -7.08
CA ASN A 78 12.89 -3.50 -8.13
C ASN A 78 11.99 -2.24 -8.17
N ASN A 79 10.97 -2.16 -7.33
CA ASN A 79 10.02 -1.04 -7.29
C ASN A 79 10.53 0.08 -6.36
N ILE A 80 11.50 0.85 -6.87
CA ILE A 80 12.14 1.98 -6.17
C ILE A 80 11.10 3.04 -5.74
N ALA A 81 10.03 3.24 -6.53
CA ALA A 81 8.99 4.20 -6.19
C ALA A 81 8.25 3.80 -4.91
N SER A 82 7.87 2.52 -4.78
CA SER A 82 7.17 2.02 -3.59
C SER A 82 8.10 1.99 -2.38
N GLN A 83 9.38 1.66 -2.57
CA GLN A 83 10.40 1.74 -1.52
C GLN A 83 10.45 3.16 -0.92
N LYS A 84 10.51 4.20 -1.76
CA LYS A 84 10.54 5.60 -1.29
C LYS A 84 9.29 5.97 -0.50
N VAL A 85 8.10 5.51 -0.93
CA VAL A 85 6.85 5.72 -0.20
C VAL A 85 6.88 5.04 1.15
N ILE A 86 7.25 3.76 1.22
CA ILE A 86 7.23 2.95 2.45
C ILE A 86 8.26 3.45 3.48
N ASN A 87 9.44 3.88 3.02
CA ASN A 87 10.47 4.47 3.89
C ASN A 87 9.97 5.72 4.65
N HIS A 88 8.88 6.34 4.19
CA HIS A 88 8.26 7.47 4.90
C HIS A 88 7.51 7.05 6.17
N PHE A 89 7.05 5.79 6.27
CA PHE A 89 6.04 5.37 7.26
C PHE A 89 6.59 4.58 8.47
N LYS A 90 7.83 4.82 8.91
CA LYS A 90 8.48 4.07 10.03
C LYS A 90 8.29 2.53 9.95
N ALA A 91 8.14 2.01 8.74
CA ALA A 91 7.79 0.62 8.51
C ALA A 91 8.99 -0.28 8.83
N LYS A 92 8.75 -1.43 9.47
CA LYS A 92 9.78 -2.41 9.83
C LYS A 92 9.78 -3.53 8.79
N GLU A 93 10.95 -3.82 8.20
CA GLU A 93 11.09 -4.95 7.27
C GLU A 93 10.91 -6.27 8.02
N ILE A 94 10.12 -7.18 7.44
CA ILE A 94 9.98 -8.56 7.89
C ILE A 94 10.50 -9.52 6.82
N MET A 95 10.45 -10.82 7.09
CA MET A 95 10.94 -11.83 6.16
C MET A 95 10.30 -11.66 4.76
N SER A 96 11.15 -11.38 3.78
CA SER A 96 10.74 -11.24 2.38
C SER A 96 10.24 -12.56 1.81
N TYR A 97 9.42 -12.48 0.76
CA TYR A 97 8.92 -13.64 0.03
C TYR A 97 9.63 -13.80 -1.31
N LEU A 98 9.99 -15.02 -1.70
CA LEU A 98 10.58 -15.34 -3.00
C LEU A 98 9.52 -15.99 -3.89
N LYS A 99 9.19 -15.33 -5.01
CA LYS A 99 8.32 -15.90 -6.05
C LYS A 99 9.06 -17.01 -6.80
N GLN A 100 8.31 -17.90 -7.45
CA GLN A 100 8.87 -19.05 -8.21
C GLN A 100 9.91 -18.65 -9.29
N GLU A 101 9.85 -17.42 -9.80
CA GLU A 101 10.79 -16.87 -10.79
C GLU A 101 12.04 -16.20 -10.17
N GLY A 102 12.28 -16.36 -8.86
CA GLY A 102 13.38 -15.69 -8.15
C GLY A 102 13.13 -14.21 -7.84
N LYS A 103 11.97 -13.66 -8.23
CA LYS A 103 11.58 -12.27 -7.90
C LYS A 103 11.29 -12.16 -6.41
N LYS A 104 12.01 -11.26 -5.73
CA LYS A 104 11.84 -10.97 -4.30
C LYS A 104 10.74 -9.94 -4.08
N VAL A 105 9.79 -10.27 -3.22
CA VAL A 105 8.82 -9.34 -2.65
C VAL A 105 9.28 -8.95 -1.26
N ARG A 106 9.53 -7.66 -1.06
CA ARG A 106 9.79 -7.13 0.27
C ARG A 106 8.49 -6.89 1.01
N ARG A 107 8.54 -7.14 2.31
CA ARG A 107 7.38 -7.14 3.21
C ARG A 107 7.73 -6.28 4.41
N TYR A 108 6.84 -5.36 4.74
CA TYR A 108 7.01 -4.42 5.84
C TYR A 108 5.75 -4.35 6.70
N ILE A 109 5.94 -4.18 8.01
CA ILE A 109 4.85 -3.90 8.94
C ILE A 109 4.92 -2.43 9.36
N ILE A 110 3.79 -1.73 9.23
CA ILE A 110 3.55 -0.44 9.86
C ILE A 110 2.75 -0.72 11.12
N ASP A 111 3.29 -0.29 12.25
CA ASP A 111 2.66 -0.41 13.56
C ASP A 111 1.78 0.83 13.81
N LEU A 112 0.50 0.60 14.14
CA LEU A 112 -0.51 1.64 14.38
C LEU A 112 -0.98 1.67 15.85
N SER A 113 -0.40 0.85 16.73
CA SER A 113 -0.70 0.86 18.18
C SER A 113 -0.12 2.07 18.91
#